data_AF-A0A7Y6IHI7-F1
#
_entry.id   AF-A0A7Y6IHI7-F1
#
_cell.length_a   1.000
_cell.length_b   1.000
_cell.length_c   1.000
_cell.angle_alpha   90.00
_cell.angle_beta   90.00
_cell.angle_gamma   90.00
#
_symmetry.space_group_name_H-M   'P 1'
#
loop_
_entity.id
_entity.type
_entity.pdbx_description
1 polymer ?
#
loop_
_entity_poly.entity_id
_entity_poly.type
_entity_poly.pdbx_seq_one_letter_code
_entity_poly.pdbx_strand_id
1 'polypeptide(L)'
;MGGDHAPHEIVAGAVHAVRERGLQVVLVGPPRILYEALADHDATKEIPIVRAEEVLAMDEGALASLRRPRSSIAIACHLVRRGDASAVVSAGSTAGIVATGRLRLKPQQGVLRPAIAVSLPTRPHPTLLVDAGANADAKPEMLVQFAHLGTAYAELAHGLTQPKVGLLTIGAEAEKGNKLVKRAHELLQSTPGLHFTGNVEGHDLLTGAVDVITADGFTGNVALKTMEGTVRYAFHQLGEAIGESPAARVGAFLQRSRLRELRHRLDAEAHGGAVLLGLNGTVVIAHGSSRAAGVSAACALAAELSAGGIVTRVGDRIAALPRSHRLW
;
A
#
# COMPACT_ATOMS: atom_id res chain seq x y z
N MET A 1 4.28 4.12 -16.44
CA MET A 1 3.23 4.65 -17.33
C MET A 1 1.97 5.08 -16.60
N GLY A 2 1.53 4.39 -15.54
CA GLY A 2 0.42 4.88 -14.72
C GLY A 2 0.85 5.97 -13.74
N GLY A 3 -0.08 6.86 -13.38
CA GLY A 3 0.09 8.02 -12.50
C GLY A 3 -0.28 9.33 -13.20
N ASP A 4 -0.76 10.31 -12.44
CA ASP A 4 -1.22 11.62 -12.95
C ASP A 4 -0.07 12.45 -13.53
N HIS A 5 1.15 12.18 -13.07
CA HIS A 5 2.38 12.83 -13.52
C HIS A 5 3.30 11.89 -14.32
N ALA A 6 2.75 10.77 -14.79
CA ALA A 6 3.50 9.83 -15.61
C ALA A 6 3.69 10.36 -17.05
N PRO A 7 4.80 10.02 -17.72
CA PRO A 7 5.89 9.17 -17.23
C PRO A 7 6.94 9.93 -16.39
N HIS A 8 6.99 11.26 -16.45
CA HIS A 8 8.13 12.05 -15.98
C HIS A 8 8.45 11.84 -14.49
N GLU A 9 7.47 11.97 -13.59
CA GLU A 9 7.73 11.78 -12.15
C GLU A 9 8.05 10.32 -11.81
N ILE A 10 7.52 9.36 -12.58
CA ILE A 10 7.85 7.93 -12.43
C ILE A 10 9.31 7.68 -12.79
N VAL A 11 9.77 8.26 -13.90
CA VAL A 11 11.16 8.13 -14.36
C VAL A 11 12.10 8.85 -13.41
N ALA A 12 11.79 10.09 -13.02
CA ALA A 12 12.59 10.84 -12.04
C ALA A 12 12.73 10.07 -10.71
N GLY A 13 11.64 9.46 -10.22
CA GLY A 13 11.67 8.63 -9.03
C GLY A 13 12.49 7.34 -9.18
N ALA A 14 12.45 6.71 -10.35
CA ALA A 14 13.30 5.57 -10.68
C ALA A 14 14.79 5.95 -10.72
N VAL A 15 15.14 7.08 -11.33
CA VAL A 15 16.51 7.62 -11.34
C VAL A 15 17.00 7.89 -9.91
N HIS A 16 16.16 8.53 -9.09
CA HIS A 16 16.48 8.76 -7.68
C HIS A 16 16.67 7.44 -6.91
N ALA A 17 15.82 6.44 -7.15
CA ALA A 17 15.98 5.11 -6.55
C ALA A 17 17.29 4.41 -6.95
N VAL A 18 17.73 4.55 -8.20
CA VAL A 18 18.99 3.97 -8.67
C VAL A 18 20.19 4.71 -8.07
N ARG A 19 20.22 6.03 -8.21
CA ARG A 19 21.40 6.85 -7.85
C ARG A 19 21.56 7.04 -6.34
N GLU A 20 20.49 7.33 -5.62
CA GLU A 20 20.56 7.68 -4.19
C GLU A 20 20.38 6.46 -3.28
N ARG A 21 19.70 5.41 -3.75
CA ARG A 21 19.40 4.22 -2.95
C ARG A 21 20.10 2.95 -3.44
N GLY A 22 20.83 3.02 -4.55
CA GLY A 22 21.56 1.87 -5.11
C GLY A 22 20.66 0.72 -5.58
N LEU A 23 19.38 1.00 -5.87
CA LEU A 23 18.44 -0.04 -6.30
C LEU A 23 18.61 -0.37 -7.78
N GLN A 24 18.36 -1.62 -8.15
CA GLN A 24 18.23 -2.01 -9.55
C GLN A 24 16.78 -1.85 -10.00
N VAL A 25 16.55 -1.00 -10.99
CA VAL A 25 15.21 -0.69 -11.50
C VAL A 25 15.14 -1.00 -12.99
N VAL A 26 14.00 -1.52 -13.42
CA VAL A 26 13.64 -1.66 -14.84
C VAL A 26 12.34 -0.91 -15.10
N LEU A 27 12.31 -0.11 -16.15
CA LEU A 27 11.10 0.62 -16.56
C LEU A 27 10.33 -0.17 -17.60
N VAL A 28 9.00 -0.24 -17.46
CA VAL A 28 8.13 -0.98 -18.37
C VAL A 28 7.14 -0.04 -19.04
N GLY A 29 7.17 0.05 -20.37
CA GLY A 29 6.33 0.99 -21.12
C GLY A 29 6.75 1.18 -22.58
N PRO A 30 6.16 2.17 -23.27
CA PRO A 30 6.53 2.52 -24.63
C PRO A 30 7.99 3.01 -24.67
N PRO A 31 8.91 2.34 -25.38
CA PRO A 31 10.34 2.62 -25.26
C PRO A 31 10.74 4.05 -25.61
N ARG A 32 10.15 4.63 -26.66
CA ARG A 32 10.45 6.01 -27.08
C ARG A 32 10.13 7.02 -25.98
N ILE A 33 8.93 6.93 -25.40
CA ILE A 33 8.46 7.84 -24.34
C ILE A 33 9.35 7.74 -23.09
N LEU A 34 9.71 6.51 -22.69
CA LEU A 34 10.58 6.30 -21.52
C LEU A 34 12.02 6.74 -21.79
N TYR A 35 12.54 6.55 -23.01
CA TYR A 35 13.87 7.00 -23.38
C TYR A 35 13.99 8.52 -23.36
N GLU A 36 13.00 9.23 -23.92
CA GLU A 36 12.94 10.69 -23.88
C GLU A 36 12.93 11.20 -22.43
N ALA A 37 12.08 10.64 -21.57
CA ALA A 37 12.03 11.02 -20.15
C ALA A 37 13.32 10.67 -19.37
N LEU A 38 14.04 9.60 -19.72
CA LEU A 38 15.34 9.26 -19.12
C LEU A 38 16.45 10.21 -19.59
N ALA A 39 16.36 10.73 -20.82
CA ALA A 39 17.34 11.65 -21.38
C ALA A 39 17.35 12.99 -20.63
N ASP A 40 16.19 13.45 -20.15
CA ASP A 40 16.06 14.65 -19.29
C ASP A 40 16.88 14.54 -17.98
N HIS A 41 17.30 13.33 -17.60
CA HIS A 41 18.07 13.04 -16.39
C HIS A 41 19.47 12.45 -16.67
N ASP A 42 19.89 12.41 -17.95
CA ASP A 42 21.13 11.73 -18.40
C ASP A 42 21.20 10.24 -17.98
N ALA A 43 20.05 9.56 -17.83
CA ALA A 43 19.96 8.22 -17.23
C ALA A 43 19.66 7.10 -18.24
N THR A 44 19.73 7.36 -19.55
CA THR A 44 19.36 6.41 -20.62
C THR A 44 20.17 5.12 -20.64
N LYS A 45 21.39 5.13 -20.08
CA LYS A 45 22.28 3.97 -19.96
C LYS A 45 22.21 3.30 -18.59
N GLU A 46 21.59 3.94 -17.60
CA GLU A 46 21.53 3.46 -16.21
C GLU A 46 20.33 2.54 -15.97
N ILE A 47 19.21 2.82 -16.65
CA ILE A 47 17.94 2.14 -16.38
C ILE A 47 17.47 1.40 -17.64
N PRO A 48 17.43 0.05 -17.62
CA PRO A 48 16.89 -0.72 -18.73
C PRO A 48 15.40 -0.48 -18.93
N ILE A 49 14.97 -0.52 -20.19
CA ILE A 49 13.57 -0.39 -20.59
C ILE A 49 13.07 -1.71 -21.18
N VAL A 50 11.97 -2.23 -20.63
CA VAL A 50 11.21 -3.35 -21.20
C VAL A 50 10.00 -2.80 -21.95
N ARG A 51 9.87 -3.19 -23.21
CA ARG A 51 8.80 -2.73 -24.09
C ARG A 51 7.43 -3.19 -23.61
N ALA A 52 6.51 -2.24 -23.49
CA ALA A 52 5.08 -2.47 -23.40
C ALA A 52 4.32 -1.39 -24.20
N GLU A 53 3.59 -1.79 -25.23
CA GLU A 53 2.87 -0.83 -26.09
C GLU A 53 1.47 -0.50 -25.55
N GLU A 54 0.88 -1.40 -24.75
CA GLU A 54 -0.40 -1.17 -24.10
C GLU A 54 -0.19 -0.52 -22.71
N VAL A 55 -1.09 0.38 -22.33
CA VAL A 55 -1.12 1.02 -20.99
C VAL A 55 -2.55 0.93 -20.47
N LEU A 56 -2.76 0.85 -19.16
CA LEU A 56 -4.09 1.04 -18.55
C LEU A 56 -4.22 2.51 -18.16
N ALA A 57 -5.30 3.16 -18.58
CA ALA A 57 -5.59 4.54 -18.20
C ALA A 57 -6.03 4.63 -16.73
N MET A 58 -5.95 5.82 -16.14
CA MET A 58 -6.25 6.03 -14.71
C MET A 58 -7.74 5.87 -14.38
N ASP A 59 -8.61 6.20 -15.32
CA ASP A 59 -10.06 6.11 -15.22
C ASP A 59 -10.62 4.73 -15.59
N GLU A 60 -9.77 3.85 -16.11
CA GLU A 60 -10.16 2.48 -16.46
C GLU A 60 -10.30 1.59 -15.22
N GLY A 61 -11.44 0.90 -15.15
CA GLY A 61 -11.73 -0.09 -14.10
C GLY A 61 -11.03 -1.43 -14.31
N ALA A 62 -11.26 -2.36 -13.38
CA ALA A 62 -10.62 -3.68 -13.32
C ALA A 62 -10.68 -4.48 -14.64
N LEU A 63 -11.78 -4.37 -15.41
CA LEU A 63 -11.99 -5.09 -16.67
C LEU A 63 -10.98 -4.72 -17.78
N ALA A 64 -10.38 -3.54 -17.72
CA ALA A 64 -9.37 -3.13 -18.70
C ALA A 64 -8.14 -4.06 -18.67
N SER A 65 -7.82 -4.64 -17.50
CA SER A 65 -6.74 -5.63 -17.33
C SER A 65 -6.94 -6.89 -18.18
N LEU A 66 -8.18 -7.26 -18.46
CA LEU A 66 -8.52 -8.40 -19.34
C LEU A 66 -8.41 -8.04 -20.81
N ARG A 67 -8.76 -6.80 -21.17
CA ARG A 67 -8.72 -6.29 -22.55
C ARG A 67 -7.31 -5.94 -23.01
N ARG A 68 -6.41 -5.60 -22.09
CA ARG A 68 -5.01 -5.22 -22.36
C ARG A 68 -4.02 -6.16 -21.68
N PRO A 69 -3.95 -7.43 -22.14
CA PRO A 69 -3.12 -8.46 -21.52
C PRO A 69 -1.62 -8.16 -21.63
N ARG A 70 -1.19 -7.25 -22.52
CA ARG A 70 0.21 -6.85 -22.70
C ARG A 70 0.48 -5.42 -22.21
N SER A 71 -0.38 -4.92 -21.33
CA SER A 71 -0.17 -3.62 -20.69
C SER A 71 1.14 -3.55 -19.90
N SER A 72 1.68 -2.36 -19.73
CA SER A 72 2.90 -2.12 -18.94
C SER A 72 2.87 -2.78 -17.55
N ILE A 73 1.74 -2.69 -16.84
CA ILE A 73 1.56 -3.36 -15.54
C ILE A 73 1.52 -4.91 -15.68
N ALA A 74 0.92 -5.43 -16.75
CA ALA A 74 0.87 -6.88 -17.00
C ALA A 74 2.26 -7.45 -17.35
N ILE A 75 3.06 -6.70 -18.11
CA ILE A 75 4.43 -7.06 -18.43
C ILE A 75 5.32 -6.96 -17.18
N ALA A 76 5.17 -5.93 -16.35
CA ALA A 76 5.88 -5.83 -15.08
C ALA A 76 5.58 -7.03 -14.15
N CYS A 77 4.31 -7.43 -14.03
CA CYS A 77 3.93 -8.63 -13.29
C CYS A 77 4.51 -9.91 -13.91
N HIS A 78 4.65 -9.97 -15.24
CA HIS A 78 5.26 -11.12 -15.92
C HIS A 78 6.75 -11.27 -15.60
N LEU A 79 7.50 -10.16 -15.54
CA LEU A 79 8.91 -10.17 -15.14
C LEU A 79 9.07 -10.73 -13.72
N VAL A 80 8.23 -10.29 -12.78
CA VAL A 80 8.25 -10.82 -11.41
C VAL A 80 7.92 -12.30 -11.37
N ARG A 81 6.88 -12.73 -12.10
CA ARG A 81 6.52 -14.15 -12.16
C ARG A 81 7.62 -15.06 -12.73
N ARG A 82 8.45 -14.53 -13.63
CA ARG A 82 9.59 -15.26 -14.22
C ARG A 82 10.84 -15.26 -13.35
N GLY A 83 10.88 -14.43 -12.31
CA GLY A 83 12.09 -14.21 -11.52
C GLY A 83 13.08 -13.22 -12.14
N ASP A 84 12.68 -12.51 -13.21
CA ASP A 84 13.51 -11.47 -13.85
C ASP A 84 13.48 -10.16 -13.05
N ALA A 85 12.52 -10.00 -12.13
CA ALA A 85 12.41 -8.89 -11.19
C ALA A 85 11.84 -9.37 -9.85
N SER A 86 12.12 -8.65 -8.76
CA SER A 86 11.74 -9.08 -7.41
C SER A 86 10.43 -8.44 -6.91
N ALA A 87 10.00 -7.33 -7.50
CA ALA A 87 8.78 -6.62 -7.13
C ALA A 87 8.27 -5.72 -8.28
N VAL A 88 7.00 -5.32 -8.20
CA VAL A 88 6.38 -4.33 -9.08
C VAL A 88 6.05 -3.07 -8.29
N VAL A 89 6.35 -1.88 -8.85
CA VAL A 89 5.86 -0.59 -8.37
C VAL A 89 5.02 0.05 -9.47
N SER A 90 3.84 0.57 -9.13
CA SER A 90 2.99 1.29 -10.07
C SER A 90 2.15 2.36 -9.38
N ALA A 91 2.03 3.53 -10.00
CA ALA A 91 1.11 4.60 -9.61
C ALA A 91 -0.17 4.63 -10.48
N GLY A 92 -0.42 3.55 -11.24
CA GLY A 92 -1.61 3.44 -12.10
C GLY A 92 -2.92 3.25 -11.34
N SER A 93 -4.03 3.05 -12.08
CA SER A 93 -5.34 2.71 -11.51
C SER A 93 -5.23 1.55 -10.52
N THR A 94 -5.57 1.80 -9.24
CA THR A 94 -5.57 0.77 -8.18
C THR A 94 -6.36 -0.47 -8.59
N ALA A 95 -7.55 -0.26 -9.19
CA ALA A 95 -8.38 -1.36 -9.69
C ALA A 95 -7.67 -2.15 -10.81
N GLY A 96 -6.98 -1.46 -11.72
CA GLY A 96 -6.17 -2.09 -12.77
C GLY A 96 -4.98 -2.88 -12.21
N ILE A 97 -4.28 -2.33 -11.22
CA ILE A 97 -3.13 -3.00 -10.58
C ILE A 97 -3.59 -4.25 -9.82
N VAL A 98 -4.62 -4.13 -8.98
CA VAL A 98 -5.17 -5.27 -8.21
C VAL A 98 -5.65 -6.37 -9.14
N ALA A 99 -6.41 -6.02 -10.19
CA ALA A 99 -6.92 -7.00 -11.14
C ALA A 99 -5.79 -7.67 -11.94
N THR A 100 -4.81 -6.90 -12.43
CA THR A 100 -3.67 -7.43 -13.17
C THR A 100 -2.78 -8.29 -12.30
N GLY A 101 -2.45 -7.84 -11.08
CA GLY A 101 -1.65 -8.60 -10.12
C GLY A 101 -2.31 -9.94 -9.78
N ARG A 102 -3.61 -9.93 -9.48
CA ARG A 102 -4.39 -11.16 -9.24
C ARG A 102 -4.38 -12.10 -10.44
N LEU A 103 -4.53 -11.60 -11.67
CA LEU A 103 -4.54 -12.41 -12.88
C LEU A 103 -3.15 -12.99 -13.20
N ARG A 104 -2.11 -12.17 -13.07
CA ARG A 104 -0.76 -12.48 -13.55
C ARG A 104 0.10 -13.18 -12.51
N LEU A 105 0.11 -12.71 -11.26
CA LEU A 105 0.90 -13.29 -10.17
C LEU A 105 0.14 -14.42 -9.45
N LYS A 106 -1.20 -14.39 -9.50
CA LYS A 106 -2.11 -15.29 -8.76
C LYS A 106 -1.99 -15.13 -7.23
N PRO A 107 -3.09 -15.32 -6.49
CA PRO A 107 -3.01 -15.46 -5.04
C PRO A 107 -2.11 -16.63 -4.64
N GLN A 108 -1.51 -16.53 -3.45
CA GLN A 108 -0.80 -17.64 -2.83
C GLN A 108 -1.78 -18.76 -2.45
N GLN A 109 -1.28 -19.98 -2.33
CA GLN A 109 -2.11 -21.11 -1.96
C GLN A 109 -2.79 -20.87 -0.60
N GLY A 110 -4.11 -21.02 -0.54
CA GLY A 110 -4.91 -20.78 0.66
C GLY A 110 -5.38 -19.33 0.84
N VAL A 111 -4.78 -18.34 0.16
CA VAL A 111 -5.26 -16.95 0.19
C VAL A 111 -6.55 -16.83 -0.64
N LEU A 112 -7.64 -16.40 0.01
CA LEU A 112 -8.94 -16.19 -0.61
C LEU A 112 -8.91 -15.02 -1.59
N ARG A 113 -8.38 -13.88 -1.12
CA ARG A 113 -8.23 -12.64 -1.88
C ARG A 113 -6.97 -11.89 -1.41
N PRO A 114 -6.23 -11.25 -2.33
CA PRO A 114 -5.19 -10.32 -1.93
C PRO A 114 -5.81 -9.07 -1.29
N ALA A 115 -5.05 -8.37 -0.45
CA ALA A 115 -5.52 -7.17 0.26
C ALA A 115 -4.53 -6.02 0.12
N ILE A 116 -5.02 -4.78 0.10
CA ILE A 116 -4.17 -3.59 0.13
C ILE A 116 -3.86 -3.25 1.58
N ALA A 117 -2.59 -3.27 1.93
CA ALA A 117 -2.07 -2.80 3.21
C ALA A 117 -1.50 -1.38 3.08
N VAL A 118 -1.89 -0.47 3.96
CA VAL A 118 -1.36 0.90 4.02
C VAL A 118 -0.77 1.15 5.40
N SER A 119 0.42 1.73 5.45
CA SER A 119 1.05 2.16 6.70
C SER A 119 0.51 3.52 7.12
N LEU A 120 -0.16 3.57 8.27
CA LEU A 120 -0.64 4.78 8.90
C LEU A 120 0.47 5.40 9.77
N PRO A 121 0.61 6.74 9.82
CA PRO A 121 1.73 7.43 10.46
C PRO A 121 1.63 7.48 12.00
N THR A 122 1.53 6.32 12.65
CA THR A 122 1.50 6.16 14.11
C THR A 122 2.91 6.01 14.71
N ARG A 123 2.98 5.94 16.04
CA ARG A 123 4.22 5.77 16.81
C ARG A 123 4.07 4.66 17.86
N PRO A 124 5.17 3.99 18.26
CA PRO A 124 6.56 4.22 17.83
C PRO A 124 6.88 3.70 16.42
N HIS A 125 6.04 2.82 15.88
CA HIS A 125 6.07 2.32 14.50
C HIS A 125 4.72 2.55 13.83
N PRO A 126 4.64 2.48 12.49
CA PRO A 126 3.39 2.57 11.75
C PRO A 126 2.38 1.46 12.11
N THR A 127 1.10 1.79 11.99
CA THR A 127 -0.03 0.86 12.13
C THR A 127 -0.51 0.51 10.73
N LEU A 128 -0.70 -0.77 10.43
CA LEU A 128 -1.13 -1.22 9.11
C LEU A 128 -2.65 -1.29 9.03
N LEU A 129 -3.26 -0.63 8.05
CA LEU A 129 -4.67 -0.81 7.70
C LEU A 129 -4.81 -1.82 6.56
N VAL A 130 -5.57 -2.90 6.76
CA VAL A 130 -5.75 -4.01 5.79
C VAL A 130 -7.20 -4.51 5.82
N ASP A 131 -8.05 -4.38 4.82
CA ASP A 131 -7.85 -3.98 3.44
C ASP A 131 -8.21 -2.51 3.23
N ALA A 132 -7.39 -1.78 2.47
CA ALA A 132 -7.61 -0.37 2.13
C ALA A 132 -8.24 -0.16 0.74
N GLY A 133 -8.79 -1.21 0.10
CA GLY A 133 -9.62 -1.04 -1.10
C GLY A 133 -9.50 -2.11 -2.19
N ALA A 134 -8.87 -3.26 -1.95
CA ALA A 134 -8.87 -4.34 -2.94
C ALA A 134 -10.23 -5.06 -3.03
N ASN A 135 -10.95 -5.19 -1.93
CA ASN A 135 -12.17 -6.00 -1.83
C ASN A 135 -13.29 -5.21 -1.16
N ALA A 136 -14.14 -4.56 -1.97
CA ALA A 136 -15.31 -3.84 -1.45
C ALA A 136 -16.28 -4.75 -0.70
N ASP A 137 -16.51 -5.98 -1.21
CA ASP A 137 -17.37 -6.98 -0.58
C ASP A 137 -16.52 -8.12 -0.01
N ALA A 138 -16.26 -8.07 1.30
CA ALA A 138 -15.50 -9.09 2.01
C ALA A 138 -16.40 -10.12 2.72
N LYS A 139 -15.86 -11.33 2.93
CA LYS A 139 -16.46 -12.35 3.82
C LYS A 139 -15.71 -12.34 5.15
N PRO A 140 -16.32 -12.80 6.25
CA PRO A 140 -15.68 -12.82 7.58
C PRO A 140 -14.31 -13.52 7.59
N GLU A 141 -14.17 -14.62 6.85
CA GLU A 141 -12.92 -15.38 6.76
C GLU A 141 -11.81 -14.60 6.04
N MET A 142 -12.16 -13.66 5.16
CA MET A 142 -11.18 -12.78 4.53
C MET A 142 -10.58 -11.80 5.55
N LEU A 143 -11.38 -11.26 6.48
CA LEU A 143 -10.87 -10.34 7.51
C LEU A 143 -9.87 -11.06 8.44
N VAL A 144 -10.11 -12.34 8.75
CA VAL A 144 -9.13 -13.17 9.46
C VAL A 144 -7.84 -13.29 8.65
N GLN A 145 -7.92 -13.57 7.35
CA GLN A 145 -6.73 -13.62 6.51
C GLN A 145 -6.03 -12.27 6.44
N PHE A 146 -6.75 -11.16 6.31
CA PHE A 146 -6.19 -9.81 6.27
C PHE A 146 -5.43 -9.48 7.55
N ALA A 147 -5.93 -9.90 8.72
CA ALA A 147 -5.18 -9.83 9.98
C ALA A 147 -3.86 -10.61 9.91
N HIS A 148 -3.84 -11.83 9.36
CA HIS A 148 -2.60 -12.59 9.17
C HIS A 148 -1.64 -11.95 8.15
N LEU A 149 -2.16 -11.40 7.05
CA LEU A 149 -1.38 -10.68 6.05
C LEU A 149 -0.69 -9.45 6.68
N GLY A 150 -1.46 -8.64 7.41
CA GLY A 150 -0.94 -7.47 8.12
C GLY A 150 0.04 -7.86 9.22
N THR A 151 -0.22 -8.94 9.96
CA THR A 151 0.73 -9.45 10.97
C THR A 151 2.05 -9.85 10.33
N ALA A 152 2.01 -10.60 9.22
CA ALA A 152 3.22 -11.01 8.48
C ALA A 152 4.07 -9.79 8.04
N TYR A 153 3.39 -8.75 7.57
CA TYR A 153 4.03 -7.49 7.21
C TYR A 153 4.63 -6.83 8.43
N ALA A 154 3.86 -6.61 9.50
CA ALA A 154 4.31 -5.89 10.69
C ALA A 154 5.53 -6.56 11.35
N GLU A 155 5.57 -7.90 11.38
CA GLU A 155 6.71 -8.63 11.91
C GLU A 155 7.97 -8.45 11.05
N LEU A 156 7.81 -8.44 9.72
CA LEU A 156 8.91 -8.34 8.78
C LEU A 156 9.44 -6.90 8.68
N ALA A 157 8.55 -5.93 8.49
CA ALA A 157 8.91 -4.54 8.22
C ALA A 157 9.19 -3.75 9.50
N HIS A 158 8.62 -4.14 10.63
CA HIS A 158 8.73 -3.39 11.89
C HIS A 158 9.36 -4.21 13.03
N GLY A 159 9.76 -5.47 12.76
CA GLY A 159 10.44 -6.33 13.74
C GLY A 159 9.58 -6.71 14.94
N LEU A 160 8.25 -6.57 14.83
CA LEU A 160 7.32 -6.90 15.91
C LEU A 160 7.21 -8.42 16.06
N THR A 161 7.18 -8.93 17.29
CA THR A 161 7.09 -10.39 17.53
C THR A 161 5.67 -10.89 17.71
N GLN A 162 4.78 -10.05 18.27
CA GLN A 162 3.35 -10.36 18.45
C GLN A 162 2.49 -9.11 18.15
N PRO A 163 2.37 -8.72 16.86
CA PRO A 163 1.59 -7.54 16.49
C PRO A 163 0.15 -7.63 16.99
N LYS A 164 -0.31 -6.59 17.68
CA LYS A 164 -1.68 -6.42 18.12
C LYS A 164 -2.59 -6.17 16.92
N VAL A 165 -3.68 -6.92 16.85
CA VAL A 165 -4.66 -6.84 15.77
C VAL A 165 -5.98 -6.29 16.30
N GLY A 166 -6.45 -5.21 15.70
CA GLY A 166 -7.79 -4.66 15.91
C GLY A 166 -8.72 -4.87 14.71
N LEU A 167 -10.01 -4.96 14.95
CA LEU A 167 -11.06 -5.01 13.92
C LEU A 167 -11.77 -3.66 13.84
N LEU A 168 -11.73 -2.99 12.68
CA LEU A 168 -12.37 -1.68 12.51
C LEU A 168 -13.89 -1.80 12.52
N THR A 169 -14.55 -1.00 13.36
CA THR A 169 -16.00 -0.99 13.51
C THR A 169 -16.51 0.37 14.04
N ILE A 170 -17.79 0.42 14.38
CA ILE A 170 -18.53 1.60 14.87
C ILE A 170 -18.63 1.67 16.41
N GLY A 171 -17.93 0.81 17.13
CA GLY A 171 -17.93 0.77 18.60
C GLY A 171 -17.05 -0.34 19.16
N ALA A 172 -16.47 -0.12 20.34
CA ALA A 172 -15.52 -1.04 20.97
C ALA A 172 -16.13 -2.38 21.45
N GLU A 173 -17.44 -2.46 21.66
CA GLU A 173 -18.09 -3.67 22.16
C GLU A 173 -18.19 -4.76 21.07
N ALA A 174 -18.07 -6.04 21.45
CA ALA A 174 -18.01 -7.18 20.52
C ALA A 174 -19.26 -7.31 19.63
N GLU A 175 -20.41 -6.89 20.13
CA GLU A 175 -21.70 -6.93 19.46
C GLU A 175 -21.93 -5.76 18.49
N LYS A 176 -21.01 -4.80 18.38
CA LYS A 176 -21.13 -3.65 17.46
C LYS A 176 -20.71 -3.99 16.04
N GLY A 177 -21.22 -3.19 15.10
CA GLY A 177 -20.99 -3.38 13.67
C GLY A 177 -22.08 -4.17 12.98
N ASN A 178 -21.88 -4.42 11.69
CA ASN A 178 -22.80 -5.16 10.84
C ASN A 178 -22.58 -6.69 10.99
N LYS A 179 -23.35 -7.50 10.24
CA LYS A 179 -23.23 -8.98 10.27
C LYS A 179 -21.82 -9.47 9.94
N LEU A 180 -21.14 -8.81 8.99
CA LEU A 180 -19.76 -9.15 8.59
C LEU A 180 -18.80 -8.96 9.78
N VAL A 181 -18.82 -7.79 10.40
CA VAL A 181 -17.93 -7.43 11.51
C VAL A 181 -18.16 -8.33 12.72
N LYS A 182 -19.42 -8.54 13.14
CA LYS A 182 -19.73 -9.42 14.28
C LYS A 182 -19.20 -10.83 14.07
N ARG A 183 -19.41 -11.39 12.87
CA ARG A 183 -18.91 -12.73 12.55
C ARG A 183 -17.38 -12.76 12.45
N ALA A 184 -16.76 -11.72 11.90
CA ALA A 184 -15.30 -11.61 11.83
C ALA A 184 -14.69 -11.51 13.24
N HIS A 185 -15.31 -10.80 14.17
CA HIS A 185 -14.89 -10.72 15.56
C HIS A 185 -14.82 -12.10 16.23
N GLU A 186 -15.91 -12.88 16.12
CA GLU A 186 -15.95 -14.26 16.65
C GLU A 186 -14.85 -15.14 16.06
N LEU A 187 -14.61 -15.03 14.75
CA LEU A 187 -13.58 -15.79 14.07
C LEU A 187 -12.17 -15.35 14.48
N LEU A 188 -11.90 -14.04 14.57
CA LEU A 188 -10.61 -13.49 15.01
C LEU A 188 -10.29 -13.91 16.45
N GLN A 189 -11.28 -13.86 17.34
CA GLN A 189 -11.12 -14.26 18.73
C GLN A 189 -10.82 -15.76 18.89
N SER A 190 -11.35 -16.61 18.00
CA SER A 190 -11.13 -18.06 18.02
C SER A 190 -9.95 -18.53 17.16
N THR A 191 -9.33 -17.63 16.39
CA THR A 191 -8.23 -17.97 15.49
C THR A 191 -6.89 -17.97 16.24
N PRO A 192 -6.17 -19.11 16.31
CA PRO A 192 -4.85 -19.14 16.91
C PRO A 192 -3.81 -18.42 16.04
N GLY A 193 -2.73 -17.94 16.67
CA GLY A 193 -1.61 -17.31 15.95
C GLY A 193 -1.82 -15.83 15.58
N LEU A 194 -2.86 -15.20 16.13
CA LEU A 194 -3.09 -13.76 16.13
C LEU A 194 -3.17 -13.25 17.58
N HIS A 195 -2.65 -12.04 17.80
CA HIS A 195 -2.87 -11.30 19.03
C HIS A 195 -4.04 -10.33 18.83
N PHE A 196 -5.26 -10.87 18.78
CA PHE A 196 -6.47 -10.07 18.59
C PHE A 196 -6.84 -9.32 19.88
N THR A 197 -6.88 -7.99 19.82
CA THR A 197 -7.16 -7.12 20.97
C THR A 197 -8.58 -6.53 20.95
N GLY A 198 -9.43 -6.97 20.01
CA GLY A 198 -10.82 -6.57 19.93
C GLY A 198 -11.10 -5.53 18.85
N ASN A 199 -12.19 -4.79 19.05
CA ASN A 199 -12.69 -3.80 18.10
C ASN A 199 -11.97 -2.46 18.28
N VAL A 200 -11.78 -1.73 17.17
CA VAL A 200 -11.22 -0.38 17.14
C VAL A 200 -12.14 0.54 16.33
N GLU A 201 -12.15 1.83 16.66
CA GLU A 201 -13.00 2.83 16.01
C GLU A 201 -12.19 3.76 15.10
N GLY A 202 -12.89 4.59 14.31
CA GLY A 202 -12.25 5.53 13.39
C GLY A 202 -11.31 6.54 14.06
N HIS A 203 -11.52 6.86 15.34
CA HIS A 203 -10.64 7.76 16.10
C HIS A 203 -9.37 7.06 16.60
N ASP A 204 -9.32 5.73 16.57
CA ASP A 204 -8.14 4.93 16.99
C ASP A 204 -7.10 4.75 15.87
N LEU A 205 -7.44 5.10 14.62
CA LEU A 205 -6.60 4.86 13.45
C LEU A 205 -5.18 5.44 13.58
N LEU A 206 -5.04 6.58 14.27
CA LEU A 206 -3.78 7.29 14.45
C LEU A 206 -3.24 7.25 15.88
N THR A 207 -3.78 6.41 16.76
CA THR A 207 -3.36 6.36 18.17
C THR A 207 -2.19 5.41 18.42
N GLY A 208 -1.97 4.44 17.53
CA GLY A 208 -1.00 3.36 17.75
C GLY A 208 -1.46 2.33 18.80
N ALA A 209 -2.75 2.28 19.12
CA ALA A 209 -3.31 1.31 20.08
C ALA A 209 -3.12 -0.15 19.62
N VAL A 210 -3.11 -0.36 18.30
CA VAL A 210 -2.86 -1.64 17.64
C VAL A 210 -1.88 -1.47 16.48
N ASP A 211 -1.27 -2.58 16.09
CA ASP A 211 -0.23 -2.62 15.05
C ASP A 211 -0.83 -2.93 13.67
N VAL A 212 -1.94 -3.66 13.66
CA VAL A 212 -2.69 -4.04 12.46
C VAL A 212 -4.17 -3.80 12.70
N ILE A 213 -4.81 -3.07 11.80
CA ILE A 213 -6.25 -2.84 11.77
C ILE A 213 -6.82 -3.59 10.58
N THR A 214 -7.69 -4.55 10.84
CA THR A 214 -8.39 -5.27 9.77
C THR A 214 -9.76 -4.66 9.46
N ALA A 215 -10.10 -4.55 8.18
CA ALA A 215 -11.39 -4.07 7.68
C ALA A 215 -11.72 -4.70 6.31
N ASP A 216 -12.97 -4.62 5.87
CA ASP A 216 -13.28 -4.77 4.45
C ASP A 216 -12.76 -3.57 3.65
N GLY A 217 -12.52 -3.77 2.36
CA GLY A 217 -11.91 -2.76 1.51
C GLY A 217 -12.78 -1.53 1.29
N PHE A 218 -14.11 -1.61 1.44
CA PHE A 218 -14.96 -0.43 1.35
C PHE A 218 -14.75 0.45 2.59
N THR A 219 -14.94 -0.11 3.78
CA THR A 219 -14.78 0.63 5.03
C THR A 219 -13.35 1.11 5.25
N GLY A 220 -12.34 0.28 4.96
CA GLY A 220 -10.94 0.66 5.08
C GLY A 220 -10.55 1.81 4.14
N ASN A 221 -11.01 1.80 2.88
CA ASN A 221 -10.73 2.87 1.94
C ASN A 221 -11.44 4.19 2.32
N VAL A 222 -12.68 4.11 2.82
CA VAL A 222 -13.39 5.29 3.33
C VAL A 222 -12.62 5.88 4.53
N ALA A 223 -12.23 5.04 5.49
CA ALA A 223 -11.46 5.47 6.66
C ALA A 223 -10.13 6.14 6.27
N LEU A 224 -9.38 5.53 5.35
CA LEU A 224 -8.12 6.07 4.84
C LEU A 224 -8.31 7.45 4.20
N LYS A 225 -9.27 7.58 3.28
CA LYS A 225 -9.52 8.84 2.56
C LYS A 225 -10.07 9.93 3.46
N THR A 226 -10.91 9.59 4.43
CA THR A 226 -11.36 10.54 5.45
C THR A 226 -10.18 11.06 6.26
N MET A 227 -9.31 10.18 6.75
CA MET A 227 -8.10 10.56 7.49
C MET A 227 -7.18 11.47 6.67
N GLU A 228 -6.86 11.10 5.43
CA GLU A 228 -6.03 11.91 4.53
C GLU A 228 -6.68 13.29 4.24
N GLY A 229 -7.99 13.32 4.04
CA GLY A 229 -8.76 14.55 3.85
C GLY A 229 -8.69 15.46 5.07
N THR A 230 -8.90 14.91 6.26
CA THR A 230 -8.82 15.64 7.53
C THR A 230 -7.43 16.21 7.78
N VAL A 231 -6.36 15.42 7.54
CA VAL A 231 -4.98 15.88 7.69
C VAL A 231 -4.68 17.04 6.73
N ARG A 232 -5.07 16.92 5.45
CA ARG A 232 -4.88 17.95 4.44
C ARG A 232 -5.62 19.24 4.80
N TYR A 233 -6.86 19.13 5.26
CA TYR A 233 -7.67 20.26 5.71
C TYR A 233 -7.03 20.95 6.93
N ALA A 234 -6.59 20.19 7.94
CA ALA A 234 -5.96 20.76 9.13
C ALA A 234 -4.68 21.54 8.78
N PHE A 235 -3.85 21.03 7.86
CA PHE A 235 -2.66 21.75 7.38
C PHE A 235 -2.99 22.99 6.55
N HIS A 236 -4.09 22.97 5.79
CA HIS A 236 -4.57 24.15 5.07
C HIS A 236 -4.98 25.26 6.06
N GLN A 237 -5.85 24.93 7.03
CA GLN A 237 -6.27 25.88 8.06
C GLN A 237 -5.10 26.43 8.87
N LEU A 238 -4.10 25.58 9.20
CA LEU A 238 -2.88 26.03 9.87
C LEU A 238 -2.10 27.04 9.01
N GLY A 239 -2.02 26.81 7.70
CA GLY A 239 -1.37 27.73 6.77
C GLY A 239 -2.08 29.09 6.70
N GLU A 240 -3.41 29.11 6.64
CA GLU A 240 -4.22 30.33 6.65
C GLU A 240 -4.02 31.12 7.94
N ALA A 241 -4.15 30.48 9.10
CA ALA A 241 -3.96 31.12 10.41
C ALA A 241 -2.55 31.70 10.59
N ILE A 242 -1.52 31.03 10.06
CA ILE A 242 -0.15 31.58 10.04
C ILE A 242 -0.06 32.80 9.12
N GLY A 243 -0.72 32.78 7.96
CA GLY A 243 -0.68 33.85 6.97
C GLY A 243 -1.29 35.16 7.43
N GLU A 244 -2.34 35.10 8.26
CA GLU A 244 -3.12 36.26 8.72
C GLU A 244 -2.38 37.16 9.72
N SER A 245 -1.35 36.66 10.42
CA SER A 245 -0.66 37.40 11.48
C SER A 245 0.85 37.54 11.20
N PRO A 246 1.40 38.77 11.12
CA PRO A 246 2.85 38.98 10.99
C PRO A 246 3.65 38.30 12.10
N ALA A 247 3.14 38.28 13.33
CA ALA A 247 3.78 37.58 14.44
C ALA A 247 3.75 36.05 14.25
N ALA A 248 2.64 35.50 13.77
CA ALA A 248 2.53 34.08 13.46
C ALA A 248 3.47 33.67 12.32
N ARG A 249 3.66 34.52 11.30
CA ARG A 249 4.64 34.28 10.22
C ARG A 249 6.07 34.19 10.73
N VAL A 250 6.46 35.07 11.65
CA VAL A 250 7.79 35.02 12.30
C VAL A 250 7.93 33.73 13.11
N GLY A 251 6.93 33.37 13.91
CA GLY A 251 6.92 32.13 14.67
C GLY A 251 7.04 30.88 13.78
N ALA A 252 6.27 30.82 12.69
CA ALA A 252 6.31 29.74 11.72
C ALA A 252 7.67 29.65 10.99
N PHE A 253 8.29 30.79 10.70
CA PHE A 253 9.63 30.81 10.11
C PHE A 253 10.67 30.20 11.05
N LEU A 254 10.62 30.51 12.35
CA LEU A 254 11.50 29.93 13.35
C LEU A 254 11.27 28.41 13.50
N GLN A 255 10.02 27.94 13.33
CA GLN A 255 9.65 26.53 13.44
C GLN A 255 9.58 25.79 12.09
N ARG A 256 10.06 26.41 11.00
CA ARG A 256 9.86 25.90 9.63
C ARG A 256 10.34 24.46 9.42
N SER A 257 11.45 24.08 10.06
CA SER A 257 12.02 22.73 9.97
C SER A 257 11.10 21.71 10.65
N ARG A 258 10.60 22.04 11.85
CA ARG A 258 9.68 21.19 12.63
C ARG A 258 8.32 21.03 11.96
N LEU A 259 7.77 22.12 11.40
CA LEU A 259 6.51 22.06 10.65
C LEU A 259 6.65 21.22 9.37
N ARG A 260 7.78 21.33 8.67
CA ARG A 260 8.07 20.49 7.50
C ARG A 260 8.23 19.02 7.87
N GLU A 261 8.94 18.75 8.96
CA GLU A 261 9.10 17.40 9.52
C GLU A 261 7.74 16.81 9.93
N LEU A 262 6.87 17.58 10.58
CA LEU A 262 5.51 17.15 10.94
C LEU A 262 4.66 16.86 9.70
N ARG A 263 4.71 17.73 8.68
CA ARG A 263 4.00 17.50 7.42
C ARG A 263 4.47 16.22 6.74
N HIS A 264 5.79 16.02 6.64
CA HIS A 264 6.36 14.82 6.06
C HIS A 264 6.00 13.56 6.85
N ARG A 265 5.88 13.65 8.18
CA ARG A 265 5.47 12.52 9.03
C ARG A 265 4.01 12.14 8.82
N LEU A 266 3.12 13.12 8.66
CA LEU A 266 1.70 12.87 8.45
C LEU A 266 1.35 12.59 6.98
N ASP A 267 2.33 12.68 6.09
CA ASP A 267 2.18 12.33 4.69
C ASP A 267 2.23 10.81 4.52
N ALA A 268 1.10 10.22 4.10
CA ALA A 268 1.03 8.79 3.81
C ALA A 268 1.95 8.40 2.64
N GLU A 269 2.21 9.30 1.68
CA GLU A 269 3.11 9.03 0.55
C GLU A 269 4.57 8.85 1.01
N ALA A 270 4.95 9.49 2.11
CA ALA A 270 6.30 9.36 2.67
C ALA A 270 6.63 7.94 3.15
N HIS A 271 5.62 7.09 3.36
CA HIS A 271 5.78 5.71 3.80
C HIS A 271 5.84 4.70 2.65
N GLY A 272 6.02 5.16 1.40
CA GLY A 272 6.29 4.28 0.24
C GLY A 272 5.04 3.72 -0.44
N GLY A 273 3.84 4.17 -0.06
CA GLY A 273 2.58 3.78 -0.70
C GLY A 273 1.94 2.53 -0.08
N ALA A 274 1.03 1.91 -0.84
CA ALA A 274 0.25 0.76 -0.40
C ALA A 274 0.83 -0.54 -0.94
N VAL A 275 0.67 -1.66 -0.24
CA VAL A 275 1.21 -2.97 -0.65
C VAL A 275 0.10 -3.97 -0.85
N LEU A 276 0.09 -4.64 -2.00
CA LEU A 276 -0.88 -5.67 -2.31
C LEU A 276 -0.37 -7.04 -1.84
N LEU A 277 -0.85 -7.47 -0.68
CA LEU A 277 -0.43 -8.69 -0.01
C LEU A 277 -1.21 -9.92 -0.48
N GLY A 278 -0.61 -11.10 -0.33
CA GLY A 278 -1.24 -12.40 -0.61
C GLY A 278 -1.16 -12.87 -2.06
N LEU A 279 -0.32 -12.24 -2.89
CA LEU A 279 0.03 -12.70 -4.24
C LEU A 279 1.38 -13.44 -4.24
N ASN A 280 1.65 -14.25 -5.28
CA ASN A 280 2.97 -14.89 -5.47
C ASN A 280 4.07 -13.92 -5.95
N GLY A 281 4.00 -12.65 -5.54
CA GLY A 281 4.95 -11.61 -5.89
C GLY A 281 4.62 -10.30 -5.18
N THR A 282 5.65 -9.50 -4.90
CA THR A 282 5.49 -8.20 -4.22
C THR A 282 5.00 -7.14 -5.19
N VAL A 283 3.92 -6.45 -4.83
CA VAL A 283 3.36 -5.35 -5.61
C VAL A 283 3.12 -4.16 -4.69
N VAL A 284 3.74 -3.03 -5.01
CA VAL A 284 3.55 -1.74 -4.33
C VAL A 284 2.79 -0.80 -5.26
N ILE A 285 1.73 -0.22 -4.71
CA ILE A 285 0.82 0.74 -5.33
C ILE A 285 1.20 2.11 -4.78
N ALA A 286 1.93 2.89 -5.57
CA ALA A 286 2.16 4.30 -5.28
C ALA A 286 0.87 5.09 -5.50
N HIS A 287 0.73 6.24 -4.85
CA HIS A 287 -0.44 7.08 -5.03
C HIS A 287 -0.48 7.64 -6.45
N GLY A 288 -1.68 7.86 -7.01
CA GLY A 288 -1.84 8.34 -8.39
C GLY A 288 -1.12 9.67 -8.66
N SER A 289 -1.13 10.55 -7.66
CA SER A 289 -0.45 11.86 -7.69
C SER A 289 1.01 11.83 -7.22
N SER A 290 1.60 10.64 -7.04
CA SER A 290 2.96 10.52 -6.50
C SER A 290 3.98 11.24 -7.40
N ARG A 291 4.86 11.98 -6.73
CA ARG A 291 6.04 12.61 -7.33
C ARG A 291 7.28 11.74 -7.16
N ALA A 292 8.40 12.15 -7.74
CA ALA A 292 9.66 11.43 -7.76
C ALA A 292 10.09 10.90 -6.39
N ALA A 293 9.94 11.71 -5.33
CA ALA A 293 10.26 11.29 -3.96
C ALA A 293 9.37 10.13 -3.48
N GLY A 294 8.06 10.20 -3.71
CA GLY A 294 7.11 9.14 -3.37
C GLY A 294 7.33 7.87 -4.18
N VAL A 295 7.61 8.00 -5.48
CA VAL A 295 7.96 6.85 -6.34
C VAL A 295 9.25 6.19 -5.87
N SER A 296 10.27 6.97 -5.53
CA SER A 296 11.53 6.44 -5.01
C SER A 296 11.35 5.75 -3.66
N ALA A 297 10.52 6.31 -2.77
CA ALA A 297 10.15 5.67 -1.51
C ALA A 297 9.40 4.35 -1.74
N ALA A 298 8.51 4.29 -2.74
CA ALA A 298 7.81 3.06 -3.12
C ALA A 298 8.76 2.00 -3.68
N CYS A 299 9.78 2.38 -4.45
CA CYS A 299 10.85 1.47 -4.88
C CYS A 299 11.65 0.92 -3.70
N ALA A 300 11.98 1.77 -2.71
CA ALA A 300 12.67 1.34 -1.49
C ALA A 300 11.83 0.33 -0.72
N LEU A 301 10.55 0.64 -0.48
CA LEU A 301 9.62 -0.25 0.20
C LEU A 301 9.49 -1.60 -0.52
N ALA A 302 9.36 -1.58 -1.85
CA ALA A 302 9.27 -2.79 -2.65
C ALA A 302 10.53 -3.66 -2.54
N ALA A 303 11.71 -3.04 -2.54
CA ALA A 303 12.99 -3.72 -2.37
C ALA A 303 13.14 -4.31 -0.97
N GLU A 304 12.83 -3.55 0.07
CA GLU A 304 12.90 -3.98 1.48
C GLU A 304 11.98 -5.18 1.74
N LEU A 305 10.71 -5.10 1.32
CA LEU A 305 9.74 -6.19 1.52
C LEU A 305 10.11 -7.44 0.72
N SER A 306 10.60 -7.27 -0.50
CA SER A 306 11.02 -8.40 -1.34
C SER A 306 12.27 -9.08 -0.77
N ALA A 307 13.29 -8.31 -0.36
CA ALA A 307 14.50 -8.84 0.27
C ALA A 307 14.21 -9.51 1.62
N GLY A 308 13.26 -8.98 2.39
CA GLY A 308 12.80 -9.60 3.65
C GLY A 308 11.97 -10.87 3.46
N GLY A 309 11.58 -11.22 2.23
CA GLY A 309 10.82 -12.43 1.93
C GLY A 309 9.34 -12.36 2.33
N ILE A 310 8.67 -11.21 2.13
CA ILE A 310 7.26 -11.01 2.50
C ILE A 310 6.33 -12.07 1.91
N VAL A 311 6.57 -12.49 0.66
CA VAL A 311 5.79 -13.53 -0.01
C VAL A 311 5.91 -14.84 0.76
N THR A 312 7.12 -15.26 1.14
CA THR A 312 7.33 -16.47 1.93
C THR A 312 6.67 -16.37 3.31
N ARG A 313 6.90 -15.26 4.04
CA ARG A 313 6.31 -15.00 5.36
C ARG A 313 4.78 -15.08 5.37
N VAL A 314 4.14 -14.49 4.36
CA VAL A 314 2.68 -14.60 4.19
C VAL A 314 2.27 -16.04 3.90
N GLY A 315 2.97 -16.72 2.98
CA GLY A 315 2.70 -18.10 2.62
C GLY A 315 2.73 -19.03 3.83
N ASP A 316 3.78 -18.93 4.65
CA ASP A 316 3.97 -19.74 5.86
C ASP A 316 2.84 -19.51 6.88
N ARG A 317 2.46 -18.25 7.11
CA ARG A 317 1.35 -17.91 8.02
C ARG A 317 0.02 -18.45 7.55
N ILE A 318 -0.28 -18.32 6.25
CA ILE A 318 -1.53 -18.83 5.68
C ILE A 318 -1.55 -20.36 5.68
N ALA A 319 -0.41 -21.01 5.43
CA ALA A 319 -0.30 -22.47 5.50
C ALA A 319 -0.47 -23.02 6.92
N ALA A 320 -0.08 -22.26 7.94
CA ALA A 320 -0.23 -22.61 9.35
C ALA A 320 -1.67 -22.47 9.87
N LEU A 321 -2.56 -21.80 9.12
CA LEU A 321 -3.97 -21.72 9.48
C LEU A 321 -4.60 -23.12 9.43
N PRO A 322 -5.43 -23.49 10.43
CA PRO A 322 -6.22 -24.70 10.34
C PRO A 322 -7.00 -24.67 9.04
N ARG A 323 -6.80 -25.67 8.17
CA ARG A 323 -7.68 -25.86 7.03
C ARG A 323 -9.07 -26.08 7.61
N SER A 324 -9.97 -25.11 7.43
CA SER A 324 -11.35 -25.27 7.84
C SER A 324 -11.92 -26.46 7.04
N HIS A 325 -11.95 -27.63 7.68
CA HIS A 325 -12.58 -28.84 7.14
C HIS A 325 -14.11 -28.74 7.11
N ARG A 326 -14.66 -27.54 7.30
CA ARG A 326 -16.09 -27.24 7.24
C ARG A 326 -16.24 -25.89 6.54
N LEU A 327 -17.08 -25.87 5.51
CA LEU A 327 -17.45 -24.74 4.64
C LEU A 327 -16.61 -24.62 3.36
N TRP A 328 -16.61 -25.67 2.54
CA TRP A 328 -16.60 -25.56 1.08
C TRP A 328 -17.91 -26.12 0.56
#